data_AF-A0A6A7G2M0-F1
#
_entry.id   AF-A0A6A7G2M0-F1
#
_cell.length_a   1.000
_cell.length_b   1.000
_cell.length_c   1.000
_cell.angle_alpha   90.00
_cell.angle_beta   90.00
_cell.angle_gamma   90.00
#
_symmetry.space_group_name_H-M   'P 1'
#
loop_
_entity.id
_entity.type
_entity.pdbx_description
1 polymer ?
#
loop_
_entity_poly.entity_id
_entity_poly.type
_entity_poly.pdbx_seq_one_letter_code
_entity_poly.pdbx_strand_id
1 'polypeptide(L)'
;MSQSFYVGDAAGRVKNWKAGAKRDFSVSDRKFAANLKLPFRTPEEHFLGEEPTKSWDWRSINPVEAMSEQKYASIDEFPSTSTIVSDKSEVILCCGFPASGKSTFSRRHLIPAGYVWVNRDTLKTPARCLKAVKETLSNGGKAVVDNTNPDRKSREPYILAAKAAGVPIRCFWFQTSREIASHLNFCREKQTNGAVRRIPEVGFNVFKKRFSPPQRAEGFSEVVKIDFKPQFDSDRDREIFDLWT
;
A
#
# COMPACT_ATOMS: atom_id res chain seq x y z
N MET A 1 25.34 23.45 1.57
CA MET A 1 25.00 22.48 2.63
C MET A 1 26.17 21.57 3.04
N SER A 2 27.35 21.64 2.42
CA SER A 2 28.50 20.75 2.71
C SER A 2 29.22 21.00 4.05
N GLN A 3 28.71 21.88 4.92
CA GLN A 3 29.32 22.21 6.22
C GLN A 3 28.48 21.77 7.43
N SER A 4 27.30 21.19 7.22
CA SER A 4 26.41 20.75 8.30
C SER A 4 26.38 19.23 8.38
N PHE A 5 26.20 18.70 9.59
CA PHE A 5 26.00 17.28 9.89
C PHE A 5 24.90 17.13 10.93
N TYR A 6 24.38 15.91 11.09
CA TYR A 6 23.36 15.59 12.09
C TYR A 6 23.88 14.52 13.05
N VAL A 7 23.66 14.72 14.36
CA VAL A 7 24.03 13.77 15.41
C VAL A 7 22.77 13.34 16.14
N GLY A 8 22.56 12.03 16.29
CA GLY A 8 21.40 11.49 16.98
C GLY A 8 21.54 10.03 17.39
N ASP A 9 20.83 9.62 18.43
CA ASP A 9 20.91 8.27 19.00
C ASP A 9 19.94 7.29 18.35
N ALA A 10 18.87 7.78 17.70
CA ALA A 10 17.94 6.96 16.93
C ALA A 10 18.55 6.56 15.58
N ALA A 11 19.59 5.75 15.66
CA ALA A 11 20.45 5.35 14.55
C ALA A 11 20.11 3.97 13.98
N GLY A 12 19.08 3.30 14.51
CA GLY A 12 18.64 1.98 14.05
C GLY A 12 19.55 0.84 14.49
N ARG A 13 20.44 1.05 15.45
CA ARG A 13 21.40 0.05 15.91
C ARG A 13 20.69 -1.20 16.44
N VAL A 14 21.19 -2.38 16.06
CA VAL A 14 20.57 -3.67 16.44
C VAL A 14 21.00 -4.09 17.85
N LYS A 15 20.35 -5.11 18.44
CA LYS A 15 20.74 -5.60 19.77
C LYS A 15 22.20 -6.08 19.72
N ASN A 16 22.99 -5.72 20.74
CA ASN A 16 24.42 -6.02 20.84
C ASN A 16 25.29 -5.37 19.75
N TRP A 17 24.89 -4.21 19.22
CA TRP A 17 25.75 -3.40 18.35
C TRP A 17 27.06 -2.97 19.03
N LYS A 18 27.05 -2.95 20.37
CA LYS A 18 28.19 -2.88 21.30
C LYS A 18 27.91 -3.88 22.44
N ALA A 19 28.95 -4.36 23.12
CA ALA A 19 28.82 -5.36 24.19
C ALA A 19 27.80 -4.90 25.25
N GLY A 20 26.74 -5.70 25.47
CA GLY A 20 25.66 -5.39 26.41
C GLY A 20 24.65 -4.32 25.95
N ALA A 21 24.84 -3.71 24.78
CA ALA A 21 23.99 -2.64 24.31
C ALA A 21 22.62 -3.14 23.83
N LYS A 22 21.57 -2.44 24.25
CA LYS A 22 20.22 -2.64 23.73
C LYS A 22 20.12 -2.11 22.30
N ARG A 23 19.15 -2.63 21.54
CA ARG A 23 18.79 -2.06 20.23
C ARG A 23 18.22 -0.66 20.41
N ASP A 24 18.41 0.21 19.43
CA ASP A 24 17.76 1.53 19.42
C ASP A 24 16.24 1.37 19.33
N PHE A 25 15.50 2.30 19.93
CA PHE A 25 14.05 2.32 19.83
C PHE A 25 13.58 2.60 18.39
N SER A 26 14.21 3.55 17.72
CA SER A 26 13.90 3.96 16.35
C SER A 26 15.18 4.16 15.50
N VAL A 27 14.96 4.57 14.26
CA VAL A 27 16.00 4.95 13.27
C VAL A 27 15.70 6.34 12.70
N SER A 28 14.93 7.14 13.44
CA SER A 28 14.39 8.43 12.98
C SER A 28 15.47 9.45 12.66
N ASP A 29 16.55 9.47 13.45
CA ASP A 29 17.62 10.47 13.30
C ASP A 29 18.44 10.20 12.05
N ARG A 30 18.78 8.93 11.82
CA ARG A 30 19.47 8.49 10.61
C ARG A 30 18.62 8.74 9.36
N LYS A 31 17.31 8.46 9.42
CA LYS A 31 16.37 8.73 8.31
C LYS A 31 16.23 10.23 8.03
N PHE A 32 16.14 11.05 9.07
CA PHE A 32 16.08 12.51 8.93
C PHE A 32 17.32 13.05 8.22
N ALA A 33 18.52 12.64 8.67
CA ALA A 33 19.77 13.02 8.03
C ALA A 33 19.83 12.55 6.56
N ALA A 34 19.42 11.31 6.27
CA ALA A 34 19.38 10.77 4.92
C ALA A 34 18.44 11.57 4.00
N ASN A 35 17.24 11.92 4.48
CA ASN A 35 16.28 12.73 3.72
C ASN A 35 16.81 14.12 3.38
N LEU A 36 17.60 14.72 4.28
CA LEU A 36 18.24 16.02 4.05
C LEU A 36 19.61 15.91 3.37
N LYS A 37 20.07 14.70 3.02
CA LYS A 37 21.39 14.42 2.45
C LYS A 37 22.53 14.96 3.33
N LEU A 38 22.37 14.87 4.65
CA LEU A 38 23.36 15.30 5.64
C LEU A 38 24.25 14.11 6.06
N PRO A 39 25.56 14.34 6.28
CA PRO A 39 26.38 13.41 7.04
C PRO A 39 25.74 13.13 8.40
N PHE A 40 25.62 11.85 8.77
CA PHE A 40 25.06 11.41 10.04
C PHE A 40 26.14 10.81 10.94
N ARG A 41 26.06 11.07 12.24
CA ARG A 41 26.88 10.43 13.27
C ARG A 41 26.03 10.06 14.49
N THR A 42 26.43 9.04 15.25
CA THR A 42 25.88 8.81 16.59
C THR A 42 26.61 9.66 17.64
N PRO A 43 26.06 9.83 18.86
CA PRO A 43 26.76 10.53 19.93
C PRO A 43 28.12 9.90 20.27
N GLU A 44 28.23 8.57 20.24
CA GLU A 44 29.47 7.85 20.50
C GLU A 44 30.51 8.11 19.40
N GLU A 45 30.09 8.11 18.14
CA GLU A 45 30.95 8.44 17.00
C GLU A 45 31.44 9.89 17.04
N HIS A 46 30.56 10.83 17.43
CA HIS A 46 30.88 12.26 17.37
C HIS A 46 31.62 12.78 18.60
N PHE A 47 31.15 12.43 19.81
CA PHE A 47 31.68 12.99 21.06
C PHE A 47 32.72 12.11 21.73
N LEU A 48 32.68 10.80 21.51
CA LEU A 48 33.59 9.84 22.16
C LEU A 48 34.69 9.33 21.21
N GLY A 49 34.64 9.71 19.93
CA GLY A 49 35.60 9.25 18.92
C GLY A 49 35.53 7.75 18.66
N GLU A 50 34.40 7.11 18.95
CA GLU A 50 34.22 5.69 18.67
C GLU A 50 34.05 5.42 17.17
N GLU A 51 34.50 4.25 16.72
CA GLU A 51 34.33 3.83 15.33
C GLU A 51 32.84 3.58 15.01
N PRO A 52 32.37 3.96 13.80
CA PRO A 52 30.99 3.71 13.40
C PRO A 52 30.63 2.23 13.39
N THR A 53 29.49 1.90 13.98
CA THR A 53 28.98 0.52 13.95
C THR A 53 28.39 0.18 12.60
N LYS A 54 28.68 -1.04 12.10
CA LYS A 54 28.01 -1.61 10.92
C LYS A 54 26.72 -2.36 11.27
N SER A 55 26.45 -2.53 12.55
CA SER A 55 25.33 -3.33 13.07
C SER A 55 24.09 -2.47 13.32
N TRP A 56 23.43 -2.05 12.25
CA TRP A 56 22.18 -1.29 12.28
C TRP A 56 21.28 -1.62 11.08
N ASP A 57 20.00 -1.26 11.15
CA ASP A 57 19.01 -1.54 10.11
C ASP A 57 18.06 -0.34 9.88
N TRP A 58 17.64 -0.12 8.63
CA TRP A 58 16.74 0.97 8.24
C TRP A 58 15.30 0.81 8.72
N ARG A 59 14.88 -0.41 9.09
CA ARG A 59 13.51 -0.73 9.57
C ARG A 59 12.41 -0.21 8.63
N SER A 60 12.71 -0.06 7.34
CA SER A 60 11.80 0.39 6.29
C SER A 60 12.32 -0.09 4.94
N ILE A 61 11.50 0.06 3.89
CA ILE A 61 12.01 -0.07 2.53
C ILE A 61 13.06 1.02 2.27
N ASN A 62 14.00 0.74 1.37
CA ASN A 62 14.75 1.77 0.68
C ASN A 62 13.86 2.33 -0.44
N PRO A 63 13.38 3.58 -0.35
CA PRO A 63 12.45 4.12 -1.33
C PRO A 63 13.08 4.24 -2.73
N VAL A 64 14.37 4.56 -2.81
CA VAL A 64 15.10 4.69 -4.08
C VAL A 64 15.28 3.33 -4.75
N GLU A 65 15.58 2.27 -3.99
CA GLU A 65 15.64 0.91 -4.55
C GLU A 65 14.25 0.36 -4.91
N ALA A 66 13.21 0.75 -4.16
CA ALA A 66 11.82 0.42 -4.49
C ALA A 66 11.37 1.07 -5.82
N MET A 67 12.09 2.09 -6.30
CA MET A 67 11.91 2.69 -7.62
C MET A 67 12.76 2.05 -8.72
N SER A 68 13.77 1.23 -8.38
CA SER A 68 14.71 0.73 -9.38
C SER A 68 14.00 -0.07 -10.47
N GLU A 69 14.07 0.43 -11.69
CA GLU A 69 13.32 -0.05 -12.85
C GLU A 69 13.52 -1.55 -13.09
N GLN A 70 14.65 -2.13 -12.69
CA GLN A 70 14.94 -3.56 -12.85
C GLN A 70 13.98 -4.50 -12.08
N LYS A 71 13.23 -4.03 -11.06
CA LYS A 71 12.19 -4.83 -10.40
C LYS A 71 10.81 -4.77 -11.07
N TYR A 72 10.56 -3.76 -11.92
CA TYR A 72 9.20 -3.46 -12.44
C TYR A 72 9.14 -3.21 -13.96
N ALA A 73 10.28 -3.10 -14.65
CA ALA A 73 10.40 -2.90 -16.09
C ALA A 73 10.03 -4.13 -16.92
N SER A 74 9.97 -5.32 -16.30
CA SER A 74 9.56 -6.56 -16.96
C SER A 74 8.08 -6.91 -16.77
N ILE A 75 7.30 -6.06 -16.10
CA ILE A 75 5.84 -6.20 -15.98
C ILE A 75 5.22 -5.07 -16.81
N ASP A 76 5.66 -4.99 -18.06
CA ASP A 76 4.82 -4.38 -19.07
C ASP A 76 3.62 -5.29 -19.29
N GLU A 77 2.47 -4.64 -19.31
CA GLU A 77 1.14 -5.21 -19.48
C GLU A 77 0.57 -5.82 -18.18
N PHE A 78 -0.45 -5.12 -17.64
CA PHE A 78 -1.68 -5.78 -17.18
C PHE A 78 -1.83 -7.06 -18.00
N PRO A 79 -2.00 -8.26 -17.41
CA PRO A 79 -1.84 -9.51 -18.15
C PRO A 79 -2.55 -9.36 -19.49
N SER A 80 -1.79 -9.42 -20.59
CA SER A 80 -2.14 -8.92 -21.93
C SER A 80 -3.45 -9.49 -22.51
N THR A 81 -4.01 -10.47 -21.80
CA THR A 81 -5.29 -11.14 -22.01
C THR A 81 -6.48 -10.53 -21.26
N SER A 82 -6.28 -9.54 -20.37
CA SER A 82 -7.31 -9.02 -19.45
C SER A 82 -7.45 -7.50 -19.56
N THR A 83 -8.65 -7.04 -19.90
CA THR A 83 -8.96 -5.61 -19.92
C THR A 83 -9.22 -5.09 -18.50
N ILE A 84 -8.70 -3.91 -18.17
CA ILE A 84 -8.94 -3.26 -16.86
C ILE A 84 -10.45 -3.05 -16.64
N VAL A 85 -11.15 -2.70 -17.72
CA VAL A 85 -12.56 -2.36 -17.73
C VAL A 85 -13.35 -3.29 -18.65
N SER A 86 -14.65 -3.36 -18.43
CA SER A 86 -15.63 -4.05 -19.26
C SER A 86 -16.70 -3.06 -19.71
N ASP A 87 -17.24 -3.27 -20.91
CA ASP A 87 -18.42 -2.56 -21.39
C ASP A 87 -19.73 -3.13 -20.82
N LYS A 88 -19.68 -4.39 -20.35
CA LYS A 88 -20.82 -5.09 -19.74
C LYS A 88 -20.85 -4.89 -18.23
N SER A 89 -22.04 -5.04 -17.64
CA SER A 89 -22.22 -5.11 -16.20
C SER A 89 -21.26 -6.15 -15.59
N GLU A 90 -20.53 -5.74 -14.55
CA GLU A 90 -19.64 -6.59 -13.77
C GLU A 90 -19.41 -6.02 -12.37
N VAL A 91 -18.85 -6.84 -11.49
CA VAL A 91 -18.28 -6.39 -10.21
C VAL A 91 -16.77 -6.60 -10.24
N ILE A 92 -16.00 -5.55 -9.96
CA ILE A 92 -14.58 -5.67 -9.62
C ILE A 92 -14.43 -5.60 -8.11
N LEU A 93 -13.89 -6.65 -7.50
CA LEU A 93 -13.60 -6.70 -6.07
C LEU A 93 -12.10 -6.51 -5.84
N CYS A 94 -11.72 -5.40 -5.23
CA CYS A 94 -10.31 -5.16 -4.89
C CYS A 94 -9.91 -5.97 -3.64
N CYS A 95 -8.71 -6.54 -3.64
CA CYS A 95 -8.15 -7.28 -2.52
C CYS A 95 -6.69 -6.86 -2.29
N GLY A 96 -6.32 -6.52 -1.05
CA GLY A 96 -4.93 -6.13 -0.71
C GLY A 96 -4.83 -5.25 0.53
N PHE A 97 -3.61 -5.10 1.04
CA PHE A 97 -3.32 -4.34 2.28
C PHE A 97 -4.00 -2.97 2.29
N PRO A 98 -4.43 -2.42 3.45
CA PRO A 98 -4.71 -0.99 3.53
C PRO A 98 -3.54 -0.17 2.95
N ALA A 99 -3.84 0.99 2.35
CA ALA A 99 -2.85 1.86 1.69
C ALA A 99 -2.04 1.25 0.51
N SER A 100 -2.44 0.11 -0.04
CA SER A 100 -1.79 -0.54 -1.19
C SER A 100 -2.02 0.12 -2.56
N GLY A 101 -2.78 1.23 -2.64
CA GLY A 101 -3.09 1.91 -3.90
C GLY A 101 -4.46 1.58 -4.53
N LYS A 102 -5.25 0.67 -3.95
CA LYS A 102 -6.60 0.27 -4.46
C LYS A 102 -7.52 1.45 -4.82
N SER A 103 -7.63 2.43 -3.92
CA SER A 103 -8.50 3.59 -4.15
C SER A 103 -7.98 4.52 -5.23
N THR A 104 -6.67 4.69 -5.32
CA THR A 104 -6.04 5.46 -6.42
C THR A 104 -6.28 4.76 -7.74
N PHE A 105 -6.07 3.44 -7.81
CA PHE A 105 -6.36 2.63 -8.99
C PHE A 105 -7.82 2.76 -9.42
N SER A 106 -8.75 2.62 -8.48
CA SER A 106 -10.19 2.73 -8.74
C SER A 106 -10.55 4.12 -9.30
N ARG A 107 -10.02 5.19 -8.70
CA ARG A 107 -10.25 6.57 -9.17
C ARG A 107 -9.66 6.87 -10.53
N ARG A 108 -8.50 6.29 -10.87
CA ARG A 108 -7.84 6.55 -12.16
C ARG A 108 -8.43 5.75 -13.31
N HIS A 109 -8.86 4.51 -13.07
CA HIS A 109 -9.22 3.59 -14.16
C HIS A 109 -10.69 3.18 -14.18
N LEU A 110 -11.31 2.95 -13.02
CA LEU A 110 -12.64 2.33 -12.95
C LEU A 110 -13.76 3.37 -12.85
N ILE A 111 -13.60 4.38 -12.00
CA ILE A 111 -14.62 5.43 -11.83
C ILE A 111 -14.83 6.22 -13.13
N PRO A 112 -13.78 6.68 -13.86
CA PRO A 112 -13.97 7.35 -15.14
C PRO A 112 -14.63 6.46 -16.21
N ALA A 113 -14.48 5.14 -16.10
CA ALA A 113 -15.12 4.16 -16.97
C ALA A 113 -16.56 3.78 -16.54
N GLY A 114 -17.15 4.53 -15.61
CA GLY A 114 -18.54 4.38 -15.18
C GLY A 114 -18.80 3.34 -14.10
N TYR A 115 -17.77 2.89 -13.36
CA TYR A 115 -17.97 2.00 -12.22
C TYR A 115 -18.44 2.79 -11.00
N VAL A 116 -19.55 2.35 -10.40
CA VAL A 116 -20.00 2.85 -9.10
C VAL A 116 -18.96 2.49 -8.04
N TRP A 117 -18.44 3.50 -7.36
CA TRP A 117 -17.42 3.33 -6.33
C TRP A 117 -18.05 2.94 -4.99
N VAL A 118 -17.85 1.69 -4.60
CA VAL A 118 -18.36 1.14 -3.35
C VAL A 118 -17.19 0.98 -2.37
N ASN A 119 -17.06 1.91 -1.43
CA ASN A 119 -16.03 1.87 -0.38
C ASN A 119 -16.63 2.04 1.02
N ARG A 120 -16.03 1.36 2.00
CA ARG A 120 -16.52 1.37 3.38
C ARG A 120 -16.26 2.69 4.10
N ASP A 121 -15.27 3.48 3.69
CA ASP A 121 -15.01 4.77 4.33
C ASP A 121 -16.17 5.76 4.11
N THR A 122 -16.79 5.74 2.92
CA THR A 122 -17.96 6.56 2.60
C THR A 122 -19.27 5.92 3.07
N LEU A 123 -19.43 4.61 2.82
CA LEU A 123 -20.68 3.90 3.10
C LEU A 123 -20.79 3.38 4.54
N LYS A 124 -19.72 3.49 5.33
CA LYS A 124 -19.58 3.16 6.76
C LYS A 124 -19.69 1.66 7.10
N THR A 125 -20.71 0.94 6.59
CA THR A 125 -20.99 -0.45 6.99
C THR A 125 -20.87 -1.44 5.83
N PRO A 126 -20.49 -2.71 6.10
CA PRO A 126 -20.47 -3.77 5.08
C PRO A 126 -21.84 -3.99 4.43
N ALA A 127 -22.93 -3.89 5.20
CA ALA A 127 -24.29 -4.03 4.69
C ALA A 127 -24.65 -2.95 3.67
N ARG A 128 -24.24 -1.69 3.90
CA ARG A 128 -24.44 -0.59 2.93
C ARG A 128 -23.61 -0.78 1.67
N CYS A 129 -22.38 -1.28 1.79
CA CYS A 129 -21.55 -1.64 0.62
C CYS A 129 -22.25 -2.72 -0.22
N LEU A 130 -22.71 -3.80 0.41
CA LEU A 130 -23.42 -4.88 -0.27
C LEU A 130 -24.72 -4.39 -0.93
N LYS A 131 -25.48 -3.53 -0.25
CA LYS A 131 -26.70 -2.91 -0.81
C LYS A 131 -26.38 -2.10 -2.06
N ALA A 132 -25.36 -1.24 -2.03
CA ALA A 132 -24.96 -0.44 -3.18
C ALA A 132 -24.53 -1.31 -4.38
N VAL A 133 -23.83 -2.42 -4.14
CA VAL A 133 -23.51 -3.39 -5.21
C VAL A 133 -24.80 -3.98 -5.80
N LYS A 134 -25.72 -4.46 -4.98
CA LYS A 134 -26.98 -5.04 -5.46
C LYS A 134 -27.81 -4.05 -6.29
N GLU A 135 -27.92 -2.81 -5.83
CA GLU A 135 -28.63 -1.73 -6.56
C GLU A 135 -27.94 -1.38 -7.87
N THR A 136 -26.62 -1.36 -7.90
CA THR A 136 -25.87 -1.13 -9.14
C THR A 136 -26.12 -2.24 -10.15
N LEU A 137 -26.13 -3.50 -9.70
CA LEU A 137 -26.37 -4.66 -10.56
C LEU A 137 -27.81 -4.73 -11.06
N SER A 138 -28.81 -4.39 -10.25
CA SER A 138 -30.20 -4.35 -10.69
C SER A 138 -30.45 -3.32 -11.79
N ASN A 139 -29.63 -2.27 -11.83
CA ASN A 139 -29.68 -1.23 -12.85
C ASN A 139 -28.80 -1.54 -14.08
N GLY A 140 -28.24 -2.75 -14.17
CA GLY A 140 -27.33 -3.14 -15.27
C GLY A 140 -25.98 -2.42 -15.26
N GLY A 141 -25.62 -1.78 -14.14
CA GLY A 141 -24.39 -0.99 -13.99
C GLY A 141 -23.16 -1.83 -13.68
N LYS A 142 -22.02 -1.15 -13.52
CA LYS A 142 -20.73 -1.73 -13.13
C LYS A 142 -20.35 -1.23 -11.75
N ALA A 143 -19.83 -2.09 -10.88
CA ALA A 143 -19.45 -1.70 -9.51
C ALA A 143 -18.01 -2.08 -9.20
N VAL A 144 -17.29 -1.23 -8.46
CA VAL A 144 -16.01 -1.56 -7.84
C VAL A 144 -16.14 -1.56 -6.33
N VAL A 145 -15.79 -2.67 -5.69
CA VAL A 145 -15.73 -2.82 -4.23
C VAL A 145 -14.31 -2.53 -3.76
N ASP A 146 -14.06 -1.27 -3.43
CA ASP A 146 -12.77 -0.75 -2.97
C ASP A 146 -12.66 -0.83 -1.45
N ASN A 147 -12.53 -2.07 -0.96
CA ASN A 147 -12.25 -2.40 0.43
C ASN A 147 -11.01 -3.31 0.49
N THR A 148 -10.55 -3.68 1.69
CA THR A 148 -9.38 -4.57 1.83
C THR A 148 -9.67 -6.02 1.46
N ASN A 149 -10.88 -6.51 1.79
CA ASN A 149 -11.39 -7.85 1.46
C ASN A 149 -10.39 -9.01 1.70
N PRO A 150 -9.86 -9.15 2.94
CA PRO A 150 -8.73 -10.03 3.24
C PRO A 150 -9.04 -11.53 3.09
N ASP A 151 -10.25 -11.97 3.42
CA ASP A 151 -10.60 -13.39 3.53
C ASP A 151 -11.83 -13.77 2.69
N ARG A 152 -11.99 -15.08 2.46
CA ARG A 152 -13.15 -15.64 1.74
C ARG A 152 -14.48 -15.17 2.33
N LYS A 153 -14.61 -15.15 3.66
CA LYS A 153 -15.82 -14.71 4.37
C LYS A 153 -16.19 -13.25 4.04
N SER A 154 -15.22 -12.37 3.86
CA SER A 154 -15.43 -10.97 3.48
C SER A 154 -15.78 -10.79 2.01
N ARG A 155 -15.35 -11.71 1.14
CA ARG A 155 -15.58 -11.67 -0.31
C ARG A 155 -16.90 -12.33 -0.72
N GLU A 156 -17.28 -13.40 -0.02
CA GLU A 156 -18.46 -14.23 -0.31
C GLU A 156 -19.76 -13.44 -0.52
N PRO A 157 -20.13 -12.43 0.31
CA PRO A 157 -21.39 -11.71 0.09
C PRO A 157 -21.49 -11.02 -1.27
N TYR A 158 -20.37 -10.50 -1.79
CA TYR A 158 -20.32 -9.84 -3.10
C TYR A 158 -20.36 -10.85 -4.24
N ILE A 159 -19.69 -11.99 -4.08
CA ILE A 159 -19.73 -13.09 -5.04
C ILE A 159 -21.15 -13.64 -5.17
N LEU A 160 -21.83 -13.87 -4.04
CA LEU A 160 -23.22 -14.32 -4.02
C LEU A 160 -24.16 -13.29 -4.66
N ALA A 161 -23.94 -11.99 -4.43
CA ALA A 161 -24.74 -10.93 -5.05
C ALA A 161 -24.56 -10.90 -6.58
N ALA A 162 -23.32 -10.99 -7.07
CA ALA A 162 -23.03 -11.03 -8.49
C ALA A 162 -23.63 -12.28 -9.16
N LYS A 163 -23.47 -13.45 -8.52
CA LYS A 163 -24.07 -14.72 -8.97
C LYS A 163 -25.59 -14.64 -9.05
N ALA A 164 -26.26 -14.07 -8.05
CA ALA A 164 -27.72 -13.94 -8.04
C ALA A 164 -28.23 -13.02 -9.16
N ALA A 165 -27.43 -12.03 -9.55
CA ALA A 165 -27.72 -11.12 -10.66
C ALA A 165 -27.32 -11.69 -12.04
N GLY A 166 -26.67 -12.86 -12.11
CA GLY A 166 -26.15 -13.41 -13.36
C GLY A 166 -24.99 -12.59 -13.95
N VAL A 167 -24.29 -11.81 -13.12
CA VAL A 167 -23.24 -10.87 -13.54
C VAL A 167 -21.86 -11.40 -13.12
N PRO A 168 -20.81 -11.31 -13.98
CA PRO A 168 -19.46 -11.73 -13.60
C PRO A 168 -18.87 -10.87 -12.47
N ILE A 169 -18.06 -11.51 -11.64
CA ILE A 169 -17.25 -10.84 -10.62
C ILE A 169 -15.78 -11.20 -10.77
N ARG A 170 -14.92 -10.19 -10.94
CA ARG A 170 -13.47 -10.35 -10.99
C ARG A 170 -12.83 -9.89 -9.68
N CYS A 171 -11.73 -10.51 -9.29
CA CYS A 171 -10.93 -10.06 -8.16
C CYS A 171 -9.67 -9.36 -8.67
N PHE A 172 -9.45 -8.12 -8.28
CA PHE A 172 -8.20 -7.40 -8.52
C PHE A 172 -7.36 -7.47 -7.25
N TRP A 173 -6.36 -8.34 -7.26
CA TRP A 173 -5.51 -8.66 -6.13
C TRP A 173 -4.19 -7.89 -6.19
N PHE A 174 -4.13 -6.82 -5.42
CA PHE A 174 -2.97 -5.94 -5.29
C PHE A 174 -1.84 -6.65 -4.56
N GLN A 175 -0.71 -6.81 -5.25
CA GLN A 175 0.50 -7.47 -4.77
C GLN A 175 1.41 -6.54 -3.97
N THR A 176 1.02 -5.28 -3.75
CA THR A 176 1.76 -4.32 -2.92
C THR A 176 2.06 -4.94 -1.56
N SER A 177 3.36 -5.08 -1.25
CA SER A 177 3.79 -5.68 0.02
C SER A 177 3.35 -4.84 1.22
N ARG A 178 3.41 -5.43 2.42
CA ARG A 178 3.11 -4.70 3.66
C ARG A 178 4.04 -3.49 3.81
N GLU A 179 5.31 -3.68 3.50
CA GLU A 179 6.37 -2.70 3.69
C GLU A 179 6.16 -1.51 2.75
N ILE A 180 5.86 -1.77 1.47
CA ILE A 180 5.51 -0.72 0.50
C ILE A 180 4.19 -0.05 0.89
N ALA A 181 3.16 -0.81 1.25
CA ALA A 181 1.88 -0.23 1.66
C ALA A 181 2.02 0.65 2.92
N SER A 182 2.92 0.31 3.84
CA SER A 182 3.23 1.13 5.01
C SER A 182 3.95 2.43 4.63
N HIS A 183 4.87 2.36 3.67
CA HIS A 183 5.53 3.54 3.13
C HIS A 183 4.53 4.46 2.40
N LEU A 184 3.69 3.91 1.52
CA LEU A 184 2.63 4.65 0.83
C LEU A 184 1.64 5.30 1.80
N ASN A 185 1.39 4.69 2.96
CA ASN A 185 0.55 5.26 4.00
C ASN A 185 1.15 6.57 4.57
N PHE A 186 2.47 6.65 4.71
CA PHE A 186 3.18 7.89 5.03
C PHE A 186 3.12 8.89 3.88
N CYS A 187 3.42 8.45 2.64
CA CYS A 187 3.37 9.33 1.47
C CYS A 187 2.00 9.99 1.36
N ARG A 188 0.92 9.23 1.49
CA ARG A 188 -0.46 9.73 1.44
C ARG A 188 -0.75 10.79 2.50
N GLU A 189 -0.25 10.63 3.72
CA GLU A 189 -0.39 11.64 4.77
C GLU A 189 0.35 12.93 4.38
N LYS A 190 1.58 12.81 3.86
CA LYS A 190 2.39 13.97 3.43
C LYS A 190 1.82 14.68 2.22
N GLN A 191 1.37 13.94 1.21
CA GLN A 191 0.73 14.48 -0.01
C GLN A 191 -0.52 15.29 0.34
N THR A 192 -1.29 14.84 1.32
CA THR A 192 -2.51 15.52 1.76
C THR A 192 -2.28 16.54 2.88
N ASN A 193 -1.03 16.85 3.20
CA ASN A 193 -0.63 17.71 4.32
C ASN A 193 -1.35 17.33 5.63
N GLY A 194 -1.56 16.04 5.88
CA GLY A 194 -2.20 15.51 7.08
C GLY A 194 -3.73 15.42 7.03
N ALA A 195 -4.39 15.85 5.94
CA ALA A 195 -5.85 15.73 5.82
C ALA A 195 -6.31 14.26 5.85
N VAL A 196 -5.50 13.35 5.29
CA VAL A 196 -5.70 11.90 5.43
C VAL A 196 -4.73 11.35 6.46
N ARG A 197 -5.25 10.91 7.59
CA ARG A 197 -4.45 10.30 8.66
C ARG A 197 -3.86 8.96 8.23
N ARG A 198 -2.67 8.64 8.76
CA ARG A 198 -2.07 7.31 8.64
C ARG A 198 -2.96 6.22 9.22
N ILE A 199 -3.05 5.12 8.49
CA ILE A 199 -3.64 3.87 8.98
C ILE A 199 -2.68 3.29 10.04
N PRO A 200 -3.15 3.01 11.26
CA PRO A 200 -2.30 2.43 12.30
C PRO A 200 -1.81 1.01 11.96
N GLU A 201 -0.69 0.59 12.55
CA GLU A 201 -0.12 -0.76 12.34
C GLU A 201 -1.10 -1.90 12.61
N VAL A 202 -1.99 -1.73 13.60
CA VAL A 202 -3.03 -2.72 13.90
C VAL A 202 -3.91 -3.01 12.68
N GLY A 203 -4.16 -2.03 11.80
CA GLY A 203 -4.91 -2.23 10.56
C GLY A 203 -4.20 -3.17 9.59
N PHE A 204 -2.87 -3.03 9.45
CA PHE A 204 -2.05 -3.93 8.63
C PHE A 204 -1.97 -5.33 9.24
N ASN A 205 -1.82 -5.42 10.56
CA ASN A 205 -1.75 -6.70 11.28
C ASN A 205 -3.08 -7.47 11.18
N VAL A 206 -4.22 -6.79 11.32
CA VAL A 206 -5.55 -7.39 11.15
C VAL A 206 -5.73 -7.92 9.73
N PHE A 207 -5.33 -7.16 8.71
CA PHE A 207 -5.34 -7.65 7.33
C PHE A 207 -4.50 -8.92 7.19
N LYS A 208 -3.22 -8.87 7.59
CA LYS A 208 -2.28 -9.99 7.46
C LYS A 208 -2.79 -11.25 8.17
N LYS A 209 -3.33 -11.11 9.38
CA LYS A 209 -3.87 -12.23 10.16
C LYS A 209 -5.07 -12.91 9.48
N ARG A 210 -5.92 -12.13 8.82
CA ARG A 210 -7.12 -12.63 8.16
C ARG A 210 -6.86 -13.11 6.74
N PHE A 211 -5.81 -12.61 6.10
CA PHE A 211 -5.62 -12.75 4.67
C PHE A 211 -5.60 -14.22 4.22
N SER A 212 -6.49 -14.54 3.27
CA SER A 212 -6.46 -15.77 2.49
C SER A 212 -6.43 -15.39 1.00
N PRO A 213 -5.47 -15.92 0.20
CA PRO A 213 -5.35 -15.57 -1.21
C PRO A 213 -6.69 -15.75 -1.96
N PRO A 214 -7.09 -14.80 -2.83
CA PRO A 214 -8.29 -14.94 -3.65
C PRO A 214 -8.12 -16.06 -4.67
N GLN A 215 -9.14 -16.91 -4.82
CA GLN A 215 -9.11 -18.06 -5.73
C GLN A 215 -10.35 -18.10 -6.62
N ARG A 216 -10.20 -18.56 -7.87
CA ARG A 216 -11.35 -18.77 -8.78
C ARG A 216 -12.42 -19.69 -8.17
N ALA A 217 -12.02 -20.68 -7.36
CA ALA A 217 -12.91 -21.58 -6.63
C ALA A 217 -13.88 -20.87 -5.66
N GLU A 218 -13.62 -19.60 -5.29
CA GLU A 218 -14.58 -18.81 -4.51
C GLU A 218 -15.79 -18.38 -5.34
N GLY A 219 -15.70 -18.38 -6.68
CA GLY A 219 -16.73 -17.93 -7.61
C GLY A 219 -16.34 -16.71 -8.46
N PHE A 220 -15.06 -16.33 -8.48
CA PHE A 220 -14.57 -15.27 -9.38
C PHE A 220 -14.46 -15.78 -10.82
N SER A 221 -14.92 -14.99 -11.79
CA SER A 221 -14.68 -15.25 -13.21
C SER A 221 -13.19 -15.12 -13.56
N GLU A 222 -12.49 -14.20 -12.87
CA GLU A 222 -11.06 -13.97 -13.02
C GLU A 222 -10.44 -13.47 -11.72
N VAL A 223 -9.19 -13.84 -11.45
CA VAL A 223 -8.36 -13.24 -10.40
C VAL A 223 -7.16 -12.60 -11.08
N VAL A 224 -7.16 -11.27 -11.15
CA VAL A 224 -6.12 -10.45 -11.77
C VAL A 224 -5.16 -9.99 -10.68
N LYS A 225 -3.87 -10.31 -10.82
CA LYS A 225 -2.84 -9.78 -9.93
C LYS A 225 -2.44 -8.38 -10.41
N ILE A 226 -2.43 -7.42 -9.50
CA ILE A 226 -2.04 -6.04 -9.76
C ILE A 226 -0.73 -5.77 -9.04
N ASP A 227 0.35 -5.72 -9.79
CA ASP A 227 1.67 -5.42 -9.23
C ASP A 227 1.78 -3.94 -8.87
N PHE A 228 2.60 -3.66 -7.85
CA PHE A 228 2.86 -2.29 -7.46
C PHE A 228 3.74 -1.63 -8.52
N LYS A 229 3.23 -0.57 -9.16
CA LYS A 229 4.00 0.32 -10.03
C LYS A 229 3.82 1.75 -9.53
N PRO A 230 4.88 2.43 -9.07
CA PRO A 230 4.79 3.81 -8.62
C PRO A 230 4.38 4.72 -9.79
N GLN A 231 3.43 5.62 -9.54
CA GLN A 231 2.97 6.62 -10.50
C GLN A 231 2.74 7.93 -9.74
N PHE A 232 3.39 8.99 -10.18
CA PHE A 232 3.38 10.29 -9.53
C PHE A 232 2.62 11.30 -10.38
N ASP A 233 1.76 12.10 -9.74
CA ASP A 233 1.03 13.17 -10.43
C ASP A 233 1.88 14.46 -10.51
N SER A 234 2.99 14.53 -9.77
CA SER A 234 3.90 15.66 -9.72
C SER A 234 5.31 15.25 -9.25
N ASP A 235 6.32 16.09 -9.53
CA ASP A 235 7.67 15.93 -8.98
C ASP A 235 7.67 15.93 -7.45
N ARG A 236 6.80 16.75 -6.83
CA ARG A 236 6.63 16.78 -5.38
C ARG A 236 6.18 15.41 -4.82
N ASP A 237 5.29 14.70 -5.52
CA ASP A 237 4.85 13.36 -5.09
C ASP A 237 5.98 12.34 -5.15
N ARG A 238 6.83 12.45 -6.17
CA ARG A 238 8.05 11.64 -6.29
C ARG A 238 9.03 11.96 -5.17
N GLU A 239 9.28 13.24 -4.90
CA GLU A 239 10.14 13.66 -3.79
C GLU A 239 9.65 13.15 -2.44
N ILE A 240 8.33 13.16 -2.20
CA ILE A 240 7.73 12.61 -0.98
C ILE A 240 7.94 11.09 -0.89
N PHE A 241 7.83 10.38 -2.01
CA PHE A 241 8.09 8.93 -2.06
C PHE A 241 9.55 8.60 -1.80
N ASP A 242 10.49 9.41 -2.30
CA ASP A 242 11.93 9.20 -2.10
C ASP A 242 12.39 9.42 -0.65
N LEU A 243 11.50 9.89 0.25
CA LEU A 243 11.79 10.04 1.68
C LEU A 243 11.80 8.70 2.42
N TRP A 244 12.79 8.50 3.27
CA TRP A 244 12.79 7.44 4.28
C TRP A 244 11.68 7.67 5.32
N THR A 245 10.94 6.59 5.63
CA THR A 245 9.75 6.60 6.50
C THR A 245 9.87 5.68 7.68
#